data_AF-A0A7D5M1X9-F1
#
_entry.id   AF-A0A7D5M1X9-F1
#
_cell.length_a   1.000
_cell.length_b   1.000
_cell.length_c   1.000
_cell.angle_alpha   90.00
_cell.angle_beta   90.00
_cell.angle_gamma   90.00
#
_symmetry.space_group_name_H-M   'P 1'
#
loop_
_entity.id
_entity.type
_entity.pdbx_description
1 polymer ?
#
loop_
_entity_poly.entity_id
_entity_poly.type
_entity_poly.pdbx_seq_one_letter_code
_entity_poly.pdbx_strand_id
1 'polypeptide(L)'
;MEQLKLVNQEKFLNSIMHVSGNIRYVMIYDLKGNSIFRRKMDGVVDLLTEAENKMALKHTIESWNFRNSISEKIGNTHYTLQVYDNLIRAIFPINSEMLLVVSLDNAGNPSDIVKRIQKILSGNPIK
;
A
#
# COMPACT_ATOMS: atom_id res chain seq x y z
N MET A 1 -5.94 11.22 -22.80
CA MET A 1 -4.67 10.88 -22.11
C MET A 1 -4.83 10.52 -20.64
N GLU A 2 -5.84 11.03 -19.91
CA GLU A 2 -6.09 10.64 -18.51
C GLU A 2 -6.69 9.23 -18.36
N GLN A 3 -7.64 8.83 -19.20
CA GLN A 3 -8.26 7.50 -19.16
C GLN A 3 -7.26 6.34 -19.31
N LEU A 4 -6.18 6.52 -20.08
CA LEU A 4 -5.16 5.48 -20.27
C LEU A 4 -4.25 5.29 -19.04
N LYS A 5 -4.04 6.35 -18.24
CA LYS A 5 -3.34 6.27 -16.93
C LYS A 5 -4.22 5.58 -15.89
N LEU A 6 -5.50 5.93 -15.84
CA LEU A 6 -6.52 5.34 -14.94
C LEU A 6 -6.69 3.81 -15.15
N VAL A 7 -6.83 3.36 -16.41
CA VAL A 7 -7.00 1.93 -16.72
C VAL A 7 -5.78 1.10 -16.31
N ASN A 8 -4.57 1.67 -16.39
CA ASN A 8 -3.36 1.00 -15.97
C ASN A 8 -3.28 0.89 -14.43
N GLN A 9 -3.70 1.94 -13.73
CA GLN A 9 -3.71 1.97 -12.26
C GLN A 9 -4.78 1.06 -11.66
N GLU A 10 -5.97 0.98 -12.25
CA GLU A 10 -7.00 0.03 -11.84
C GLU A 10 -6.56 -1.42 -12.02
N LYS A 11 -6.00 -1.75 -13.20
CA LYS A 11 -5.46 -3.09 -13.46
C LYS A 11 -4.33 -3.44 -12.49
N PHE A 12 -3.46 -2.49 -12.19
CA PHE A 12 -2.41 -2.64 -11.20
C PHE A 12 -2.99 -2.88 -9.79
N LEU A 13 -3.94 -2.07 -9.33
CA LEU A 13 -4.56 -2.29 -8.03
C LEU A 13 -5.26 -3.65 -7.96
N ASN A 14 -5.93 -4.05 -9.03
CA ASN A 14 -6.56 -5.36 -9.11
C ASN A 14 -5.51 -6.48 -9.04
N SER A 15 -4.35 -6.36 -9.69
CA SER A 15 -3.30 -7.40 -9.58
C SER A 15 -2.77 -7.54 -8.15
N ILE A 16 -2.65 -6.43 -7.41
CA ILE A 16 -2.32 -6.45 -5.98
C ILE A 16 -3.42 -7.13 -5.18
N MET A 17 -4.71 -6.79 -5.39
CA MET A 17 -5.83 -7.42 -4.69
C MET A 17 -5.87 -8.95 -4.87
N HIS A 18 -5.54 -9.44 -6.07
CA HIS A 18 -5.50 -10.89 -6.37
C HIS A 18 -4.28 -11.60 -5.76
N VAL A 19 -3.36 -10.90 -5.09
CA VAL A 19 -2.28 -11.55 -4.37
C VAL A 19 -2.84 -12.43 -3.25
N SER A 20 -3.87 -12.00 -2.51
CA SER A 20 -4.43 -12.83 -1.44
C SER A 20 -5.86 -12.44 -1.13
N GLY A 21 -6.69 -13.44 -0.82
CA GLY A 21 -8.03 -13.20 -0.26
C GLY A 21 -8.02 -12.49 1.09
N ASN A 22 -6.87 -12.40 1.76
CA ASN A 22 -6.72 -11.67 3.03
C ASN A 22 -6.43 -10.18 2.82
N ILE A 23 -6.31 -9.70 1.58
CA ILE A 23 -6.17 -8.27 1.29
C ILE A 23 -7.55 -7.61 1.44
N ARG A 24 -7.61 -6.62 2.32
CA ARG A 24 -8.82 -5.83 2.59
C ARG A 24 -8.92 -4.60 1.71
N TYR A 25 -7.81 -3.88 1.59
CA TYR A 25 -7.73 -2.59 0.89
C TYR A 25 -6.40 -2.44 0.19
N VAL A 26 -6.42 -1.77 -0.96
CA VAL A 26 -5.22 -1.28 -1.63
C VAL A 26 -5.43 0.18 -2.01
N MET A 27 -4.47 1.03 -1.65
CA MET A 27 -4.52 2.48 -1.87
C MET A 27 -3.20 2.99 -2.42
N ILE A 28 -3.25 3.93 -3.36
CA ILE A 28 -2.11 4.72 -3.83
C ILE A 28 -2.33 6.16 -3.40
N TYR A 29 -1.31 6.74 -2.79
CA TYR A 29 -1.27 8.16 -2.50
C TYR A 29 0.06 8.75 -2.90
N ASP A 30 0.03 10.03 -3.26
CA ASP A 30 1.25 10.82 -3.36
C ASP A 30 1.74 11.22 -1.96
N LEU A 31 3.02 11.56 -1.86
CA LEU A 31 3.62 12.10 -0.64
C LEU A 31 3.14 13.54 -0.30
N LYS A 32 2.22 14.10 -1.10
CA LYS A 32 1.54 15.38 -0.83
C LYS A 32 0.21 15.18 -0.08
N GLY A 33 -0.22 13.93 0.12
CA GLY A 33 -1.43 13.59 0.86
C GLY A 33 -2.68 13.36 0.01
N ASN A 34 -2.57 13.39 -1.32
CA ASN A 34 -3.69 13.10 -2.19
C ASN A 34 -3.84 11.59 -2.37
N SER A 35 -5.00 11.07 -2.01
CA SER A 35 -5.41 9.72 -2.41
C SER A 35 -5.67 9.73 -3.91
N ILE A 36 -4.84 9.02 -4.67
CA ILE A 36 -4.94 8.98 -6.12
C ILE A 36 -5.89 7.85 -6.54
N PHE A 37 -5.76 6.67 -5.92
CA PHE A 37 -6.59 5.50 -6.21
C PHE A 37 -6.84 4.63 -4.97
N ARG A 38 -8.05 4.08 -4.85
CA ARG A 38 -8.44 3.15 -3.78
C ARG A 38 -9.26 2.00 -4.33
N ARG A 39 -8.94 0.79 -3.90
CA ARG A 39 -9.76 -0.42 -4.05
C ARG A 39 -10.01 -1.05 -2.68
N LYS A 40 -11.23 -1.55 -2.49
CA LYS A 40 -11.69 -2.29 -1.32
C LYS A 40 -12.12 -3.68 -1.81
N MET A 41 -11.81 -4.73 -1.04
CA MET A 41 -12.34 -6.06 -1.30
C MET A 41 -13.84 -6.09 -1.00
N ASP A 42 -14.61 -6.75 -1.86
CA ASP A 42 -16.05 -6.91 -1.64
C ASP A 42 -16.32 -7.66 -0.32
N GLY A 43 -17.34 -7.22 0.41
CA GLY A 43 -17.70 -7.79 1.71
C GLY A 43 -16.85 -7.32 2.91
N VAL A 44 -15.80 -6.52 2.72
CA VAL A 44 -14.99 -6.01 3.84
C VAL A 44 -15.60 -4.74 4.45
N VAL A 45 -15.67 -4.73 5.79
CA VAL A 45 -16.11 -3.60 6.61
C VAL A 45 -14.94 -2.65 6.89
N ASP A 46 -15.23 -1.35 6.78
CA ASP A 46 -14.29 -0.27 7.10
C ASP A 46 -14.08 -0.20 8.63
N LEU A 47 -12.83 -0.26 9.07
CA LEU A 47 -12.45 -0.18 10.50
C LEU A 47 -12.22 1.25 11.00
N LEU A 48 -12.00 2.17 10.07
CA LEU A 48 -11.77 3.58 10.34
C LEU A 48 -12.81 4.38 9.58
N THR A 49 -13.29 5.45 10.21
CA THR A 49 -14.05 6.52 9.53
C THR A 49 -13.19 7.20 8.47
N GLU A 50 -13.82 7.99 7.59
CA GLU A 50 -13.08 8.75 6.58
C GLU A 50 -12.08 9.74 7.21
N ALA A 51 -12.47 10.42 8.29
CA ALA A 51 -11.63 11.36 9.01
C ALA A 51 -10.41 10.66 9.63
N GLU A 52 -10.61 9.51 10.26
CA GLU A 52 -9.52 8.70 10.82
C GLU A 52 -8.60 8.15 9.73
N ASN A 53 -9.13 7.75 8.58
CA ASN A 53 -8.31 7.35 7.43
C ASN A 53 -7.43 8.50 6.92
N LYS A 54 -7.97 9.73 6.84
CA LYS A 54 -7.20 10.93 6.47
C LYS A 54 -6.07 11.22 7.47
N MET A 55 -6.35 11.13 8.77
CA MET A 55 -5.32 11.30 9.81
C MET A 55 -4.25 10.22 9.74
N ALA A 56 -4.66 8.95 9.59
CA ALA A 56 -3.73 7.84 9.48
C ALA A 56 -2.84 7.94 8.21
N LEU A 57 -3.41 8.44 7.10
CA LEU A 57 -2.67 8.71 5.87
C LEU A 57 -1.60 9.79 6.10
N LYS A 58 -1.95 10.90 6.74
CA LYS A 58 -1.00 11.97 7.07
C LYS A 58 0.18 11.45 7.89
N HIS A 59 -0.10 10.70 8.96
CA HIS A 59 0.95 10.08 9.77
C HIS A 59 1.82 9.09 8.99
N THR A 60 1.23 8.36 8.05
CA THR A 60 1.98 7.42 7.21
C THR A 60 2.99 8.16 6.32
N ILE A 61 2.58 9.27 5.71
CA ILE A 61 3.42 10.12 4.87
C ILE A 61 4.53 10.77 5.70
N GLU A 62 4.20 11.36 6.86
CA GLU A 62 5.18 11.96 7.76
C GLU A 62 6.24 10.95 8.19
N SER A 63 5.81 9.74 8.58
CA SER A 63 6.70 8.65 8.96
C SER A 63 7.60 8.21 7.80
N TRP A 64 7.08 8.19 6.57
CA TRP A 64 7.86 7.83 5.39
C TRP A 64 8.90 8.90 5.06
N ASN A 65 8.51 10.17 5.10
CA ASN A 65 9.40 11.31 4.86
C ASN A 65 10.53 11.36 5.90
N PHE A 66 10.22 11.08 7.17
CA PHE A 66 11.24 10.94 8.21
C PHE A 66 12.23 9.82 7.91
N ARG A 67 11.76 8.65 7.46
CA ARG A 67 12.66 7.56 7.06
C ARG A 67 13.56 7.95 5.88
N ASN A 68 13.01 8.67 4.91
CA ASN A 68 13.79 9.18 3.78
C ASN A 68 14.87 10.17 4.23
N SER A 69 14.58 11.06 5.19
CA SER A 69 15.53 12.08 5.64
C SER A 69 16.74 11.51 6.41
N ILE A 70 16.64 10.30 6.94
CA ILE A 70 17.73 9.61 7.65
C ILE A 70 18.37 8.49 6.82
N SER A 71 17.98 8.34 5.55
CA SER A 71 18.40 7.22 4.67
C SER A 71 19.91 7.17 4.42
N GLU A 72 20.62 8.30 4.47
CA GLU A 72 22.09 8.33 4.39
C GLU A 72 22.77 7.51 5.49
N LYS A 73 22.08 7.31 6.63
CA LYS A 73 22.62 6.58 7.78
C LYS A 73 22.14 5.12 7.85
N ILE A 74 20.89 4.85 7.48
CA ILE A 74 20.25 3.54 7.68
C ILE A 74 19.88 2.81 6.39
N GLY A 75 20.15 3.43 5.24
CA GLY A 75 19.73 2.95 3.92
C GLY A 75 18.31 3.35 3.54
N ASN A 76 17.95 3.07 2.28
CA ASN A 76 16.63 3.38 1.75
C ASN A 76 15.56 2.44 2.32
N THR A 77 14.39 2.99 2.63
CA THR A 77 13.26 2.17 3.09
C THR A 77 12.66 1.38 1.92
N HIS A 78 12.73 0.06 1.99
CA HIS A 78 12.17 -0.83 0.96
C HIS A 78 10.67 -1.05 1.12
N TYR A 79 10.20 -1.18 2.36
CA TYR A 79 8.79 -1.27 2.74
C TYR A 79 8.69 -1.14 4.26
N THR A 80 7.47 -0.96 4.78
CA THR A 80 7.20 -1.10 6.22
C THR A 80 6.01 -2.01 6.46
N LEU A 81 6.03 -2.74 7.58
CA LEU A 81 4.91 -3.54 8.05
C LEU A 81 4.46 -3.00 9.42
N GLN A 82 3.17 -2.71 9.57
CA GLN A 82 2.55 -2.29 10.82
C GLN A 82 1.50 -3.34 11.19
N VAL A 83 1.67 -4.00 12.33
CA VAL A 83 0.78 -5.08 12.79
C VAL A 83 -0.06 -4.54 13.95
N TYR A 84 -1.37 -4.64 13.80
CA TYR A 84 -2.37 -4.27 14.81
C TYR A 84 -3.22 -5.50 15.15
N ASP A 85 -3.91 -5.47 16.28
CA ASP A 85 -4.78 -6.58 16.71
C ASP A 85 -5.90 -6.90 15.71
N ASN A 86 -6.28 -5.93 14.88
CA ASN A 86 -7.40 -6.06 13.94
C ASN A 86 -6.98 -6.11 12.45
N LEU A 87 -5.75 -5.74 12.11
CA LEU A 87 -5.27 -5.69 10.72
C LEU A 87 -3.74 -5.55 10.64
N ILE A 88 -3.19 -5.82 9.46
CA ILE A 88 -1.80 -5.49 9.11
C ILE A 88 -1.78 -4.46 7.98
N ARG A 89 -0.86 -3.49 8.02
CA ARG A 89 -0.56 -2.59 6.88
C ARG A 89 0.83 -2.83 6.35
N ALA A 90 0.91 -3.17 5.07
CA ALA A 90 2.14 -3.18 4.31
C ALA A 90 2.21 -1.93 3.43
N ILE A 91 3.30 -1.19 3.52
CA ILE A 91 3.50 0.11 2.85
C ILE A 91 4.74 0.01 1.97
N PHE A 92 4.61 0.31 0.68
CA PHE A 92 5.68 0.18 -0.31
C PHE A 92 5.87 1.49 -1.08
N PRO A 93 7.10 1.86 -1.44
CA PRO A 93 7.33 2.90 -2.44
C PRO A 93 7.03 2.34 -3.83
N ILE A 94 6.23 3.08 -4.60
CA ILE A 94 6.07 2.83 -6.04
C ILE A 94 7.21 3.55 -6.79
N ASN A 95 7.51 4.77 -6.37
CA ASN A 95 8.62 5.60 -6.81
C ASN A 95 8.97 6.61 -5.71
N SER A 96 9.73 7.66 -6.03
CA SER A 96 10.13 8.70 -5.07
C SER A 96 8.99 9.57 -4.55
N GLU A 97 7.80 9.51 -5.16
CA GLU A 97 6.68 10.42 -4.89
C GLU A 97 5.39 9.72 -4.46
N MET A 98 5.29 8.40 -4.65
CA MET A 98 4.06 7.64 -4.43
C MET A 98 4.28 6.41 -3.56
N LEU A 99 3.30 6.15 -2.72
CA LEU A 99 3.24 4.97 -1.85
C LEU A 99 2.03 4.11 -2.18
N LEU A 100 2.24 2.79 -2.12
CA LEU A 100 1.20 1.78 -2.09
C LEU A 100 0.95 1.37 -0.64
N VAL A 101 -0.30 1.39 -0.20
CA VAL A 101 -0.72 0.80 1.08
C VAL A 101 -1.66 -0.34 0.84
N VAL A 102 -1.29 -1.47 1.44
CA VAL A 102 -2.07 -2.69 1.44
C VAL A 102 -2.47 -2.98 2.86
N SER A 103 -3.77 -3.01 3.12
CA SER A 103 -4.31 -3.49 4.38
C SER A 103 -4.65 -4.97 4.24
N LEU A 104 -4.27 -5.75 5.23
CA LEU A 104 -4.49 -7.19 5.31
C LEU A 104 -5.30 -7.50 6.57
N ASP A 105 -6.08 -8.57 6.54
CA ASP A 105 -6.49 -9.25 7.76
C ASP A 105 -5.30 -9.91 8.45
N ASN A 106 -5.45 -10.22 9.74
CA ASN A 106 -4.41 -10.90 10.51
C ASN A 106 -4.25 -12.38 10.15
N ALA A 107 -5.09 -12.90 9.26
CA ALA A 107 -5.00 -14.24 8.71
C ALA A 107 -3.94 -14.33 7.59
N GLY A 108 -3.31 -15.50 7.46
CA GLY A 108 -2.35 -15.82 6.39
C GLY A 108 -0.89 -15.54 6.75
N ASN A 109 -0.03 -15.52 5.73
CA ASN A 109 1.41 -15.25 5.89
C ASN A 109 1.77 -13.88 5.28
N PRO A 110 1.91 -12.82 6.11
CA PRO A 110 2.25 -11.49 5.63
C PRO A 110 3.57 -11.45 4.85
N SER A 111 4.55 -12.28 5.20
CA SER A 111 5.85 -12.33 4.50
C SER A 111 5.69 -12.77 3.05
N ASP A 112 4.87 -13.78 2.79
CA ASP A 112 4.64 -14.29 1.43
C ASP A 112 3.84 -13.30 0.58
N ILE A 113 2.85 -12.64 1.18
CA ILE A 113 2.07 -11.58 0.53
C ILE A 113 2.99 -10.42 0.15
N VAL A 114 3.83 -9.94 1.07
CA VAL A 114 4.82 -8.88 0.84
C VAL A 114 5.76 -9.24 -0.31
N LYS A 115 6.33 -10.45 -0.31
CA LYS A 115 7.22 -10.92 -1.38
C LYS A 115 6.55 -10.92 -2.75
N ARG A 116 5.28 -11.35 -2.82
CA ARG A 116 4.53 -11.37 -4.08
C ARG A 116 4.18 -9.97 -4.59
N ILE A 117 3.83 -9.05 -3.69
CA ILE A 117 3.65 -7.63 -4.04
C ILE A 117 4.94 -7.03 -4.56
N GLN A 118 6.08 -7.28 -3.91
CA GLN A 118 7.39 -6.80 -4.38
C GLN A 118 7.75 -7.32 -5.77
N LYS A 119 7.42 -8.58 -6.09
CA LYS A 119 7.59 -9.12 -7.46
C LYS A 119 6.81 -8.30 -8.49
N ILE A 120 5.52 -8.03 -8.20
CA ILE A 120 4.67 -7.19 -9.07
C ILE A 120 5.27 -5.79 -9.24
N LEU A 121 5.69 -5.15 -8.13
CA LEU A 121 6.31 -3.82 -8.16
C LEU A 121 7.62 -3.78 -8.95
N SER A 122 8.40 -4.87 -8.93
CA SER A 122 9.65 -4.98 -9.70
C SER A 122 9.45 -5.25 -11.20
N GLY A 123 8.20 -5.40 -11.67
CA GLY A 123 7.90 -5.77 -13.06
C GLY A 123 8.13 -7.25 -13.38
N ASN A 124 8.37 -8.10 -12.38
CA ASN A 124 8.56 -9.54 -12.56
C ASN A 124 7.22 -10.28 -12.36
N PRO A 125 6.67 -10.98 -13.37
CA PRO A 125 5.43 -11.73 -13.22
C PRO A 125 5.56 -12.84 -12.18
N ILE A 126 4.47 -13.12 -11.46
CA ILE A 126 4.36 -14.28 -10.59
C ILE A 126 4.31 -15.52 -11.50
N LYS A 127 5.36 -16.36 -11.46
CA LYS A 127 5.35 -17.70 -12.07
C LYS A 127 4.45 -18.64 -11.27
#